data_AF-Q2LU04-F1
#
_entry.id   AF-Q2LU04-F1
#
_cell.length_a   1.000
_cell.length_b   1.000
_cell.length_c   1.000
_cell.angle_alpha   90.00
_cell.angle_beta   90.00
_cell.angle_gamma   90.00
#
_symmetry.space_group_name_H-M   'P 1'
#
loop_
_entity.id
_entity.type
_entity.pdbx_description
1 polymer ?
#
loop_
_entity_poly.entity_id
_entity_poly.type
_entity_poly.pdbx_seq_one_letter_code
_entity_poly.pdbx_strand_id
1 'polypeptide(L)'
;MPSLREDGAHLGSAQEPAARRGQLRLAALQEKVMLRFLIKKGTRMGLLILFAFMGFLHASIPDSGADDMEDISRFMENAGRIGRNIEIPENLHKAQGQKEAGKLLEYYQSEAFKRKYEAEIERLKGTVFKDTIDSYYGDSNGAEKDSVKGGTLPGNERIYLFISSSVPIGTLRNYARDLDRLGDPNVFMVLQGFVGGMKRVKPTMDFVRKIITEDADCDIQKNKCSAYKVKVKIDPLLFRKYGITRVPAAVYVPDVRIMDVTLSEGMEGNAKTGDHYVLHGDASLAYMLETLRRPSGRRSIDLLIEALKGGIYHEVNKR
;
A
#
# COMPACT_ATOMS: atom_id res chain seq x y z
N MET A 1 -35.60 0.60 -48.87
CA MET A 1 -35.52 1.78 -49.75
C MET A 1 -36.79 2.59 -49.57
N PRO A 2 -36.75 3.94 -49.59
CA PRO A 2 -35.64 4.86 -49.91
C PRO A 2 -35.03 5.50 -48.62
N SER A 3 -33.74 5.85 -48.48
CA SER A 3 -32.83 6.68 -49.31
C SER A 3 -33.30 8.16 -49.29
N LEU A 4 -32.53 9.24 -49.03
CA LEU A 4 -31.11 9.59 -49.09
C LEU A 4 -30.85 10.94 -48.36
N ARG A 5 -29.54 11.26 -48.22
CA ARG A 5 -28.82 12.53 -47.96
C ARG A 5 -28.18 12.62 -46.58
N GLU A 6 -26.88 12.33 -46.43
CA GLU A 6 -25.68 13.02 -46.95
C GLU A 6 -25.67 14.52 -46.66
N ASP A 7 -24.80 14.93 -45.74
CA ASP A 7 -23.88 16.05 -45.94
C ASP A 7 -22.61 15.81 -45.10
N GLY A 8 -21.51 15.57 -45.81
CA GLY A 8 -20.15 15.64 -45.27
C GLY A 8 -19.61 17.05 -45.44
N ALA A 9 -18.82 17.51 -44.47
CA ALA A 9 -18.01 18.71 -44.63
C ALA A 9 -16.82 18.74 -43.66
N HIS A 10 -15.64 18.63 -44.26
CA HIS A 10 -14.40 19.35 -43.94
C HIS A 10 -13.52 18.95 -42.75
N LEU A 11 -12.49 18.18 -43.13
CA LEU A 11 -11.08 18.32 -42.76
C LEU A 11 -10.69 19.78 -42.43
N GLY A 12 -10.27 20.00 -41.19
CA GLY A 12 -9.54 21.18 -40.74
C GLY A 12 -8.25 20.76 -40.05
N SER A 13 -7.13 20.94 -40.74
CA SER A 13 -5.77 20.78 -40.23
C SER A 13 -5.50 21.78 -39.10
N ALA A 14 -5.42 21.31 -37.86
CA ALA A 14 -4.98 22.10 -36.72
C ALA A 14 -3.46 22.03 -36.59
N GLN A 15 -2.85 23.12 -37.03
CA GLN A 15 -1.43 23.40 -37.05
C GLN A 15 -0.87 23.53 -35.61
N GLU A 16 0.21 22.80 -35.37
CA GLU A 16 0.97 22.76 -34.12
C GLU A 16 1.60 24.14 -33.81
N PRO A 17 1.37 24.75 -32.63
CA PRO A 17 1.89 26.08 -32.34
C PRO A 17 3.40 26.04 -32.03
N ALA A 18 4.17 26.63 -32.94
CA ALA A 18 5.63 26.80 -32.94
C ALA A 18 6.21 27.71 -31.84
N ALA A 19 5.62 27.72 -30.63
CA ALA A 19 6.01 28.63 -29.54
C ALA A 19 6.95 27.99 -28.49
N ARG A 20 7.27 26.69 -28.57
CA ARG A 20 8.17 26.02 -27.60
C ARG A 20 9.58 25.71 -28.08
N ARG A 21 9.95 26.08 -29.32
CA ARG A 21 11.33 25.90 -29.85
C ARG A 21 12.26 27.10 -29.62
N GLY A 22 11.74 28.27 -29.22
CA GLY A 22 12.53 29.48 -28.99
C GLY A 22 13.22 29.54 -27.62
N GLN A 23 12.64 28.95 -26.57
CA GLN A 23 13.16 29.07 -25.20
C GLN A 23 14.32 28.12 -24.90
N LEU A 24 14.46 26.99 -25.61
CA LEU A 24 15.61 26.08 -25.43
C LEU A 24 16.90 26.56 -26.09
N ARG A 25 16.85 27.55 -27.00
CA ARG A 25 18.06 28.09 -27.66
C ARG A 25 18.73 29.23 -26.89
N LEU A 26 18.05 29.87 -25.93
CA LEU A 26 18.66 30.89 -25.07
C LEU A 26 19.47 30.29 -23.92
N ALA A 27 19.04 29.17 -23.33
CA ALA A 27 19.75 28.54 -22.20
C ALA A 27 21.12 27.95 -22.62
N ALA A 28 21.22 27.38 -23.81
CA ALA A 28 22.48 26.79 -24.30
C ALA A 28 23.55 27.82 -24.73
N LEU A 29 23.18 29.11 -24.83
CA LEU A 29 24.11 30.18 -25.20
C LEU A 29 24.81 30.81 -23.98
N GLN A 30 24.23 30.72 -22.77
CA GLN A 30 24.86 31.25 -21.56
C GLN A 30 25.98 30.36 -21.00
N GLU A 31 25.89 29.04 -21.16
CA GLU A 31 26.90 28.10 -20.63
C GLU A 31 28.23 28.16 -21.40
N LYS A 32 28.17 28.38 -22.72
CA LYS A 32 29.37 28.43 -23.58
C LYS A 32 30.17 29.73 -23.45
N VAL A 33 29.55 30.82 -22.97
CA VAL A 33 30.23 32.11 -22.78
C VAL A 33 31.03 32.12 -21.48
N MET A 34 30.53 31.46 -20.42
CA MET A 34 31.24 31.39 -19.14
C MET A 34 32.47 30.46 -19.21
N LEU A 35 32.40 29.34 -19.93
CA LEU A 35 33.51 28.39 -20.04
C LEU A 35 34.65 28.91 -20.96
N ARG A 36 34.36 29.83 -21.89
CA ARG A 36 35.37 30.49 -22.73
C ARG A 36 36.07 31.66 -22.04
N PHE A 37 35.53 32.18 -20.94
CA PHE A 37 36.19 33.21 -20.14
C PHE A 37 37.34 32.64 -19.28
N LEU A 38 37.26 31.36 -18.90
CA LEU A 38 38.29 30.69 -18.11
C LEU A 38 39.54 30.25 -18.91
N ILE A 39 39.54 30.43 -20.23
CA ILE A 39 40.63 29.95 -21.11
C ILE A 39 41.43 31.12 -21.74
N LYS A 40 41.03 32.38 -21.53
CA LYS A 40 41.56 33.53 -22.32
C LYS A 40 42.19 34.69 -21.53
N LYS A 41 42.79 34.41 -20.37
CA LYS A 41 43.86 35.26 -19.81
C LYS A 41 45.07 34.38 -19.47
N GLY A 42 46.07 34.47 -20.33
CA GLY A 42 47.26 33.65 -20.31
C GLY A 42 48.13 33.86 -19.07
N THR A 43 48.63 32.71 -18.58
CA THR A 43 50.04 32.47 -18.25
C THR A 43 50.75 33.52 -17.40
N ARG A 44 50.76 33.29 -16.08
CA ARG A 44 51.96 33.27 -15.21
C ARG A 44 51.55 33.03 -13.75
N MET A 45 51.13 31.82 -13.41
CA MET A 45 51.13 31.36 -12.00
C MET A 45 51.01 29.82 -11.90
N GLY A 46 51.75 29.10 -12.74
CA GLY A 46 51.72 27.65 -12.82
C GLY A 46 53.07 27.03 -12.47
N LEU A 47 53.61 27.30 -11.27
CA LEU A 47 54.72 26.51 -10.70
C LEU A 47 54.94 26.79 -9.19
N LEU A 48 53.88 26.87 -8.39
CA LEU A 48 54.01 26.95 -6.92
C LEU A 48 53.06 26.01 -6.15
N ILE A 49 52.28 25.19 -6.87
CA ILE A 49 51.28 24.28 -6.27
C ILE A 49 51.74 22.81 -6.33
N LEU A 50 53.00 22.53 -6.70
CA LEU A 50 53.54 21.16 -6.72
C LEU A 50 54.61 20.86 -5.65
N PHE A 51 54.97 21.83 -4.80
CA PHE A 51 55.89 21.61 -3.66
C PHE A 51 55.28 21.91 -2.28
N ALA A 52 53.96 22.09 -2.21
CA ALA A 52 53.20 22.19 -0.95
C ALA A 52 52.44 20.89 -0.59
N PHE A 53 52.59 19.82 -1.38
CA PHE A 53 51.85 18.56 -1.19
C PHE A 53 52.70 17.35 -0.76
N MET A 54 53.99 17.55 -0.46
CA MET A 54 54.92 16.49 -0.02
C MET A 54 55.71 16.86 1.25
N GLY A 55 55.17 17.78 2.06
CA GLY A 55 55.79 18.26 3.31
C GLY A 55 54.94 18.07 4.57
N PHE A 56 53.83 17.32 4.50
CA PHE A 56 52.94 17.08 5.65
C PHE A 56 52.57 15.59 5.79
N LEU A 57 53.55 14.70 5.61
CA LEU A 57 53.53 13.36 6.18
C LEU A 57 54.50 13.38 7.37
N HIS A 58 53.91 13.35 8.58
CA HIS A 58 54.48 13.44 9.93
C HIS A 58 54.34 14.79 10.65
N ALA A 59 53.11 15.22 10.91
CA ALA A 59 52.74 15.73 12.22
C ALA A 59 51.20 15.75 12.37
N SER A 60 50.71 14.96 13.33
CA SER A 60 49.42 15.11 14.01
C SER A 60 48.15 14.85 13.20
N ILE A 61 47.58 13.66 13.42
CA ILE A 61 46.16 13.38 13.31
C ILE A 61 45.39 14.40 14.19
N PRO A 62 44.46 15.22 13.66
CA PRO A 62 43.43 15.83 14.48
C PRO A 62 42.20 14.91 14.46
N ASP A 63 41.86 14.45 15.65
CA ASP A 63 40.67 13.70 16.02
C ASP A 63 39.41 14.52 15.72
N SER A 64 38.78 14.29 14.56
CA SER A 64 37.49 14.90 14.20
C SER A 64 36.34 14.03 14.72
N GLY A 65 36.05 14.14 16.01
CA GLY A 65 34.96 13.37 16.65
C GLY A 65 34.27 14.04 17.84
N ALA A 66 34.72 15.23 18.28
CA ALA A 66 34.20 15.89 19.48
C ALA A 66 33.20 17.04 19.18
N ASP A 67 33.48 17.88 18.17
CA ASP A 67 32.69 19.10 17.93
C ASP A 67 31.26 18.82 17.40
N ASP A 68 31.06 17.82 16.54
CA ASP A 68 29.72 17.46 16.01
C ASP A 68 28.80 16.85 17.08
N MET A 69 29.37 16.11 18.04
CA MET A 69 28.60 15.51 19.13
C MET A 69 28.18 16.55 20.17
N GLU A 70 28.98 17.59 20.36
CA GLU A 70 28.61 18.70 21.24
C GLU A 70 27.46 19.53 20.66
N ASP A 71 27.47 19.78 19.34
CA ASP A 71 26.39 20.49 18.65
C ASP A 71 25.08 19.68 18.59
N ILE A 72 25.15 18.36 18.36
CA ILE A 72 23.98 17.48 18.44
C ILE A 72 23.43 17.46 19.87
N SER A 73 24.30 17.35 20.87
CA SER A 73 23.91 17.33 22.29
C SER A 73 23.25 18.65 22.69
N ARG A 74 23.80 19.78 22.24
CA ARG A 74 23.27 21.14 22.45
C ARG A 74 21.93 21.35 21.73
N PHE A 75 21.76 20.77 20.54
CA PHE A 75 20.48 20.77 19.82
C PHE A 75 19.42 19.94 20.56
N MET A 76 19.76 18.74 21.03
CA MET A 76 18.85 17.88 21.80
C MET A 76 18.50 18.50 23.15
N GLU A 77 19.45 19.14 23.83
CA GLU A 77 19.21 19.86 25.08
C GLU A 77 18.29 21.07 24.87
N ASN A 78 18.50 21.83 23.79
CA ASN A 78 17.62 22.92 23.40
C ASN A 78 16.22 22.43 23.00
N ALA A 79 16.11 21.34 22.24
CA ALA A 79 14.84 20.74 21.89
C ALA A 79 14.11 20.23 23.14
N GLY A 80 14.82 19.64 24.10
CA GLY A 80 14.28 19.25 25.40
C GLY A 80 13.83 20.46 26.23
N ARG A 81 14.60 21.55 26.23
CA ARG A 81 14.24 22.80 26.93
C ARG A 81 13.02 23.48 26.29
N ILE A 82 12.94 23.50 24.97
CA ILE A 82 11.78 24.00 24.22
C ILE A 82 10.58 23.09 24.50
N GLY A 83 10.73 21.78 24.42
CA GLY A 83 9.68 20.79 24.71
C GLY A 83 9.12 20.88 26.14
N ARG A 84 9.97 21.17 27.13
CA ARG A 84 9.54 21.41 28.52
C ARG A 84 8.67 22.67 28.69
N ASN A 85 8.80 23.63 27.77
CA ASN A 85 8.08 24.91 27.81
C ASN A 85 7.01 25.02 26.71
N ILE A 86 6.79 23.98 25.90
CA ILE A 86 5.64 23.91 24.97
C ILE A 86 4.45 23.38 25.77
N GLU A 87 3.57 24.27 26.15
CA GLU A 87 2.20 23.89 26.53
C GLU A 87 1.41 23.68 25.23
N ILE A 88 1.05 22.43 24.93
CA ILE A 88 0.11 22.15 23.85
C ILE A 88 -1.23 22.69 24.32
N PRO A 89 -1.78 23.76 23.69
CA PRO A 89 -3.04 24.33 24.11
C PRO A 89 -4.11 23.24 24.03
N GLU A 90 -4.91 23.12 25.09
CA GLU A 90 -5.98 22.13 25.11
C GLU A 90 -6.88 22.34 23.90
N ASN A 91 -7.18 21.25 23.19
CA ASN A 91 -8.05 21.33 22.02
C ASN A 91 -9.41 21.88 22.48
N LEU A 92 -9.68 23.14 22.10
CA LEU A 92 -10.89 23.89 22.42
C LEU A 92 -12.17 23.13 22.02
N HIS A 93 -12.06 22.23 21.05
CA HIS A 93 -13.15 21.41 20.54
C HIS A 93 -13.07 19.95 20.98
N LYS A 94 -12.20 19.57 21.93
CA LYS A 94 -12.04 18.18 22.40
C LYS A 94 -13.37 17.57 22.83
N ALA A 95 -14.14 18.29 23.64
CA ALA A 95 -15.46 17.84 24.09
C ALA A 95 -16.46 17.71 22.93
N GLN A 96 -16.45 18.65 21.98
CA GLN A 96 -17.31 18.60 20.80
C GLN A 96 -16.92 17.46 19.85
N GLY A 97 -15.62 17.27 19.61
CA GLY A 97 -15.08 16.18 18.80
C GLY A 97 -15.39 14.81 19.39
N GLN A 98 -15.24 14.64 20.71
CA GLN A 98 -15.62 13.41 21.40
C GLN A 98 -17.13 13.16 21.32
N LYS A 99 -17.95 14.19 21.50
CA LYS A 99 -19.41 14.10 21.40
C LYS A 99 -19.86 13.69 19.99
N GLU A 100 -19.31 14.31 18.96
CA GLU A 100 -19.67 13.98 17.57
C GLU A 100 -19.11 12.61 17.15
N ALA A 101 -17.91 12.23 17.61
CA ALA A 101 -17.38 10.88 17.41
C ALA A 101 -18.24 9.82 18.10
N GLY A 102 -18.74 10.11 19.31
CA GLY A 102 -19.67 9.25 20.04
C GLY A 102 -20.99 9.05 19.31
N LYS A 103 -21.64 10.14 18.87
CA LYS A 103 -22.87 10.06 18.05
C LYS A 103 -22.66 9.29 16.75
N LEU A 104 -21.50 9.47 16.12
CA LEU A 104 -21.16 8.74 14.90
C LEU A 104 -21.03 7.23 15.20
N LEU A 105 -20.33 6.86 16.27
CA LEU A 105 -20.19 5.48 16.69
C LEU A 105 -21.55 4.84 17.01
N GLU A 106 -22.40 5.56 17.74
CA GLU A 106 -23.77 5.13 18.08
C GLU A 106 -24.62 4.92 16.81
N TYR A 107 -24.53 5.83 15.84
CA TYR A 107 -25.19 5.67 14.55
C TYR A 107 -24.70 4.44 13.79
N TYR A 108 -23.38 4.18 13.78
CA TYR A 108 -22.81 3.00 13.12
C TYR A 108 -23.25 1.69 13.77
N GLN A 109 -23.54 1.71 15.07
CA GLN A 109 -24.04 0.54 15.79
C GLN A 109 -25.57 0.37 15.68
N SER A 110 -26.27 1.39 15.20
CA SER A 110 -27.73 1.39 15.12
C SER A 110 -28.28 0.40 14.08
N GLU A 111 -29.46 -0.13 14.35
CA GLU A 111 -30.21 -0.99 13.43
C GLU A 111 -30.58 -0.28 12.12
N ALA A 112 -30.80 1.04 12.16
CA ALA A 112 -31.08 1.83 10.97
C ALA A 112 -29.89 1.84 10.01
N PHE A 113 -28.66 1.89 10.53
CA PHE A 113 -27.45 1.83 9.74
C PHE A 113 -27.21 0.43 9.17
N LYS A 114 -27.40 -0.63 9.97
CA LYS A 114 -27.32 -2.02 9.49
C LYS A 114 -28.28 -2.28 8.34
N ARG A 115 -29.55 -1.88 8.46
CA ARG A 115 -30.54 -2.03 7.39
C ARG A 115 -30.18 -1.26 6.13
N LYS A 116 -29.70 -0.03 6.27
CA LYS A 116 -29.26 0.78 5.12
C LYS A 116 -28.04 0.17 4.44
N TYR A 117 -27.14 -0.40 5.23
CA TYR A 117 -25.98 -1.13 4.75
C TYR A 117 -26.40 -2.37 3.95
N GLU A 118 -27.23 -3.24 4.53
CA GLU A 118 -27.75 -4.45 3.89
C GLU A 118 -28.53 -4.16 2.60
N ALA A 119 -29.41 -3.15 2.61
CA ALA A 119 -30.16 -2.74 1.42
C ALA A 119 -29.24 -2.26 0.28
N GLU A 120 -28.13 -1.59 0.62
CA GLU A 120 -27.17 -1.13 -0.37
C GLU A 120 -26.32 -2.29 -0.91
N ILE A 121 -25.98 -3.28 -0.08
CA ILE A 121 -25.35 -4.53 -0.54
C ILE A 121 -26.27 -5.25 -1.53
N GLU A 122 -27.56 -5.39 -1.21
CA GLU A 122 -28.52 -6.10 -2.06
C GLU A 122 -28.73 -5.39 -3.40
N ARG A 123 -28.78 -4.04 -3.39
CA ARG A 123 -28.80 -3.24 -4.62
C ARG A 123 -27.57 -3.49 -5.50
N LEU A 124 -26.40 -3.69 -4.90
CA LEU A 124 -25.14 -3.90 -5.62
C LEU A 124 -25.03 -5.32 -6.19
N LYS A 125 -25.57 -6.34 -5.51
CA LYS A 125 -25.68 -7.72 -6.04
C LYS A 125 -26.48 -7.78 -7.35
N GLY A 126 -27.47 -6.91 -7.52
CA GLY A 126 -28.28 -6.83 -8.74
C GLY A 126 -27.60 -6.17 -9.95
N THR A 127 -26.34 -5.74 -9.83
CA THR A 127 -25.59 -5.08 -10.91
C THR A 127 -24.56 -6.02 -11.56
N VAL A 128 -23.90 -5.57 -12.64
CA VAL A 128 -22.80 -6.29 -13.35
C VAL A 128 -21.63 -6.68 -12.40
N PHE A 129 -21.63 -6.18 -11.17
CA PHE A 129 -20.68 -6.53 -10.12
C PHE A 129 -21.10 -7.73 -9.27
N LYS A 130 -22.16 -8.47 -9.63
CA LYS A 130 -22.64 -9.65 -8.89
C LYS A 130 -21.51 -10.60 -8.53
N ASP A 131 -20.70 -11.04 -9.48
CA ASP A 131 -19.62 -12.01 -9.23
C ASP A 131 -18.50 -11.45 -8.32
N THR A 132 -18.25 -10.14 -8.39
CA THR A 132 -17.26 -9.45 -7.52
C THR A 132 -17.82 -9.23 -6.11
N ILE A 133 -19.11 -8.90 -5.99
CA ILE A 133 -19.83 -8.73 -4.73
C ILE A 133 -20.03 -10.09 -4.07
N ASP A 134 -20.30 -11.15 -4.82
CA ASP A 134 -20.42 -12.53 -4.33
C ASP A 134 -19.04 -13.07 -3.89
N SER A 135 -17.93 -12.69 -4.53
CA SER A 135 -16.60 -13.02 -3.99
C SER A 135 -16.23 -12.21 -2.74
N TYR A 136 -16.89 -11.07 -2.50
CA TYR A 136 -16.54 -10.09 -1.47
C TYR A 136 -17.48 -10.11 -0.24
N TYR A 137 -18.74 -10.49 -0.43
CA TYR A 137 -19.82 -10.63 0.56
C TYR A 137 -20.52 -11.99 0.47
N GLY A 138 -20.10 -12.87 -0.44
CA GLY A 138 -20.65 -14.22 -0.52
C GLY A 138 -20.43 -14.93 0.80
N ASP A 139 -21.56 -15.22 1.41
CA ASP A 139 -21.70 -16.13 2.54
C ASP A 139 -20.80 -17.34 2.30
N SER A 140 -19.99 -17.70 3.29
CA SER A 140 -19.14 -18.88 3.30
C SER A 140 -19.96 -20.17 3.40
N ASN A 141 -20.98 -20.30 2.54
CA ASN A 141 -21.88 -21.46 2.42
C ASN A 141 -21.72 -22.16 1.06
N GLY A 142 -20.60 -21.90 0.37
CA GLY A 142 -20.17 -22.65 -0.79
C GLY A 142 -18.66 -22.85 -0.74
N ALA A 143 -18.22 -23.88 -0.02
CA ALA A 143 -16.94 -24.51 -0.34
C ALA A 143 -17.09 -25.16 -1.73
N GLU A 144 -17.12 -24.33 -2.77
CA GLU A 144 -16.96 -24.82 -4.13
C GLU A 144 -15.50 -25.29 -4.24
N LYS A 145 -15.37 -26.58 -4.57
CA LYS A 145 -14.11 -27.28 -4.78
C LYS A 145 -13.39 -26.72 -6.01
N ASP A 146 -12.88 -25.51 -5.91
CA ASP A 146 -11.90 -25.00 -6.83
C ASP A 146 -10.53 -25.53 -6.40
N SER A 147 -9.94 -26.34 -7.29
CA SER A 147 -8.64 -27.01 -7.21
C SER A 147 -7.66 -26.39 -6.19
N VAL A 148 -7.55 -27.02 -5.02
CA VAL A 148 -6.55 -26.72 -4.00
C VAL A 148 -5.17 -27.01 -4.57
N LYS A 149 -4.48 -25.97 -5.03
CA LYS A 149 -3.06 -26.05 -5.39
C LYS A 149 -2.24 -25.83 -4.11
N GLY A 150 -1.82 -26.94 -3.49
CA GLY A 150 -0.66 -27.04 -2.56
C GLY A 150 -0.63 -26.16 -1.31
N GLY A 151 -0.53 -26.79 -0.14
CA GLY A 151 0.08 -26.16 1.04
C GLY A 151 -0.82 -25.25 1.89
N THR A 152 -2.05 -25.67 2.17
CA THR A 152 -3.01 -24.85 2.92
C THR A 152 -2.72 -24.81 4.43
N LEU A 153 -2.90 -23.64 5.04
CA LEU A 153 -2.96 -23.45 6.48
C LEU A 153 -4.09 -24.27 7.11
N PRO A 154 -3.89 -24.80 8.32
CA PRO A 154 -4.95 -25.35 9.14
C PRO A 154 -6.13 -24.39 9.30
N GLY A 155 -7.36 -24.93 9.44
CA GLY A 155 -8.58 -24.12 9.54
C GLY A 155 -8.64 -23.19 10.76
N ASN A 156 -7.80 -23.41 11.78
CA ASN A 156 -7.61 -22.57 12.96
C ASN A 156 -6.44 -21.58 12.83
N GLU A 157 -5.77 -21.50 11.68
CA GLU A 157 -4.69 -20.55 11.44
C GLU A 157 -5.16 -19.44 10.51
N ARG A 158 -4.72 -18.21 10.72
CA ARG A 158 -5.08 -17.05 9.89
C ARG A 158 -3.88 -16.20 9.57
N ILE A 159 -3.82 -15.71 8.34
CA ILE A 159 -2.93 -14.61 7.96
C ILE A 159 -3.77 -13.45 7.45
N TYR A 160 -3.54 -12.27 8.00
CA TYR A 160 -4.19 -11.04 7.55
C TYR A 160 -3.12 -10.08 7.05
N LEU A 161 -3.28 -9.64 5.81
CA LEU A 161 -2.48 -8.58 5.20
C LEU A 161 -3.28 -7.27 5.23
N PHE A 162 -2.97 -6.43 6.21
CA PHE A 162 -3.59 -5.13 6.41
C PHE A 162 -3.10 -4.13 5.36
N ILE A 163 -4.03 -3.52 4.64
CA ILE A 163 -3.77 -2.61 3.52
C ILE A 163 -4.67 -1.37 3.58
N SER A 164 -4.33 -0.37 2.78
CA SER A 164 -5.18 0.81 2.55
C SER A 164 -4.84 1.45 1.19
N SER A 165 -5.61 2.47 0.80
CA SER A 165 -5.32 3.28 -0.39
C SER A 165 -4.04 4.12 -0.29
N SER A 166 -3.37 4.17 0.86
CA SER A 166 -2.05 4.83 0.99
C SER A 166 -0.90 3.94 0.52
N VAL A 167 -1.13 2.63 0.36
CA VAL A 167 -0.13 1.70 -0.19
C VAL A 167 -0.11 1.82 -1.71
N PRO A 168 1.06 1.89 -2.36
CA PRO A 168 1.15 1.97 -3.82
C PRO A 168 0.40 0.83 -4.52
N ILE A 169 -0.31 1.15 -5.61
CA ILE A 169 -1.14 0.15 -6.30
C ILE A 169 -0.32 -1.03 -6.85
N GLY A 170 0.91 -0.77 -7.32
CA GLY A 170 1.82 -1.84 -7.79
C GLY A 170 2.17 -2.83 -6.67
N THR A 171 2.41 -2.34 -5.45
CA THR A 171 2.65 -3.16 -4.26
C THR A 171 1.43 -4.02 -3.94
N LEU A 172 0.23 -3.43 -3.94
CA LEU A 172 -1.02 -4.18 -3.66
C LEU A 172 -1.30 -5.26 -4.70
N ARG A 173 -1.01 -4.98 -5.98
CA ARG A 173 -1.14 -5.95 -7.08
C ARG A 173 -0.13 -7.09 -6.95
N ASN A 174 1.11 -6.80 -6.53
CA ASN A 174 2.10 -7.84 -6.24
C ASN A 174 1.62 -8.77 -5.12
N TYR A 175 1.09 -8.21 -4.03
CA TYR A 175 0.47 -9.03 -2.99
C TYR A 175 -0.71 -9.84 -3.51
N ALA A 176 -1.58 -9.26 -4.33
CA ALA A 176 -2.73 -9.97 -4.87
C ALA A 176 -2.31 -11.16 -5.74
N ARG A 177 -1.30 -10.98 -6.60
CA ARG A 177 -0.71 -12.06 -7.40
C ARG A 177 -0.12 -13.16 -6.52
N ASP A 178 0.64 -12.79 -5.50
CA ASP A 178 1.28 -13.75 -4.61
C ASP A 178 0.23 -14.54 -3.79
N LEU A 179 -0.85 -13.88 -3.34
CA LEU A 179 -1.97 -14.51 -2.65
C LEU A 179 -2.79 -15.44 -3.55
N ASP A 180 -3.03 -15.07 -4.81
CA ASP A 180 -3.68 -15.94 -5.79
C ASP A 180 -2.87 -17.21 -6.06
N ARG A 181 -1.54 -17.08 -6.12
CA ARG A 181 -0.63 -18.24 -6.22
C ARG A 181 -0.70 -19.17 -5.01
N LEU A 182 -0.84 -18.61 -3.80
CA LEU A 182 -1.02 -19.41 -2.59
C LEU A 182 -2.35 -20.17 -2.62
N GLY A 183 -3.41 -19.55 -3.14
CA GLY A 183 -4.74 -20.17 -3.20
C GLY A 183 -5.31 -20.55 -1.82
N ASP A 184 -4.76 -19.99 -0.74
CA ASP A 184 -5.07 -20.39 0.62
C ASP A 184 -6.35 -19.69 1.13
N PRO A 185 -7.35 -20.45 1.60
CA PRO A 185 -8.63 -19.88 2.01
C PRO A 185 -8.60 -19.10 3.33
N ASN A 186 -7.51 -19.19 4.08
CA ASN A 186 -7.30 -18.61 5.41
C ASN A 186 -6.36 -17.39 5.39
N VAL A 187 -5.99 -16.91 4.21
CA VAL A 187 -5.21 -15.68 4.01
C VAL A 187 -6.10 -14.59 3.43
N PHE A 188 -6.11 -13.41 4.07
CA PHE A 188 -7.02 -12.31 3.72
C PHE A 188 -6.26 -10.99 3.57
N MET A 189 -6.61 -10.19 2.57
CA MET A 189 -6.31 -8.76 2.59
C MET A 189 -7.37 -8.03 3.42
N VAL A 190 -6.98 -7.12 4.30
CA VAL A 190 -7.92 -6.44 5.21
C VAL A 190 -7.80 -4.93 5.06
N LEU A 191 -8.93 -4.29 4.76
CA LEU A 191 -9.11 -2.85 4.72
C LEU A 191 -9.73 -2.36 6.04
N GLN A 192 -9.27 -1.21 6.52
CA GLN A 192 -9.80 -0.63 7.76
C GLN A 192 -11.23 -0.09 7.55
N GLY A 193 -11.55 0.32 6.34
CA GLY A 193 -12.81 0.96 6.01
C GLY A 193 -12.94 1.21 4.52
N PHE A 194 -13.99 1.94 4.16
CA PHE A 194 -14.26 2.34 2.79
C PHE A 194 -13.33 3.47 2.33
N VAL A 195 -12.80 3.35 1.12
CA VAL A 195 -12.03 4.41 0.45
C VAL A 195 -12.93 5.62 0.23
N GLY A 196 -12.52 6.79 0.72
CA GLY A 196 -13.34 8.01 0.68
C GLY A 196 -14.51 8.03 1.68
N GLY A 197 -14.55 7.08 2.61
CA GLY A 197 -15.57 6.98 3.65
C GLY A 197 -16.86 6.30 3.21
N MET A 198 -17.77 6.09 4.16
CA MET A 198 -18.96 5.24 3.98
C MET A 198 -20.07 5.84 3.10
N LYS A 199 -19.94 7.11 2.70
CA LYS A 199 -20.95 7.77 1.87
C LYS A 199 -21.06 7.12 0.49
N ARG A 200 -20.02 6.43 0.01
CA ARG A 200 -19.96 5.81 -1.31
C ARG A 200 -19.17 4.52 -1.26
N VAL A 201 -19.78 3.41 -1.69
CA VAL A 201 -19.12 2.10 -1.79
C VAL A 201 -18.27 1.99 -3.06
N LYS A 202 -18.71 2.67 -4.14
CA LYS A 202 -18.06 2.63 -5.47
C LYS A 202 -16.53 2.88 -5.45
N PRO A 203 -15.98 3.90 -4.76
CA PRO A 203 -14.53 4.11 -4.73
C PRO A 203 -13.77 2.93 -4.14
N THR A 204 -14.36 2.23 -3.17
CA THR A 204 -13.75 1.04 -2.57
C THR A 204 -13.77 -0.13 -3.54
N MET A 205 -14.87 -0.32 -4.28
CA MET A 205 -14.95 -1.34 -5.33
C MET A 205 -13.98 -1.06 -6.47
N ASP A 206 -13.89 0.19 -6.94
CA ASP A 206 -12.95 0.59 -7.97
C ASP A 206 -11.49 0.40 -7.49
N PHE A 207 -11.22 0.64 -6.21
CA PHE A 207 -9.92 0.38 -5.60
C PHE A 207 -9.60 -1.12 -5.55
N VAL A 208 -10.50 -1.96 -5.02
CA VAL A 208 -10.33 -3.43 -4.98
C VAL A 208 -10.16 -3.99 -6.39
N ARG A 209 -10.96 -3.53 -7.36
CA ARG A 209 -10.85 -3.92 -8.77
C ARG A 209 -9.44 -3.66 -9.33
N LYS A 210 -8.87 -2.48 -9.08
CA LYS A 210 -7.49 -2.16 -9.52
C LYS A 210 -6.44 -3.08 -8.92
N ILE A 211 -6.69 -3.63 -7.73
CA ILE A 211 -5.80 -4.57 -7.06
C ILE A 211 -5.90 -5.96 -7.71
N ILE A 212 -7.12 -6.46 -7.93
CA ILE A 212 -7.35 -7.85 -8.32
C ILE A 212 -7.31 -8.12 -9.83
N THR A 213 -7.41 -7.09 -10.68
CA THR A 213 -7.37 -7.29 -12.15
C THR A 213 -5.96 -7.67 -12.60
N GLU A 214 -5.77 -8.80 -13.28
CA GLU A 214 -4.43 -9.27 -13.68
C GLU A 214 -3.75 -8.31 -14.65
N ASP A 215 -4.46 -7.92 -15.70
CA ASP A 215 -3.98 -6.96 -16.69
C ASP A 215 -4.46 -5.54 -16.32
N ALA A 216 -3.51 -4.64 -16.09
CA ALA A 216 -3.78 -3.27 -15.70
C ALA A 216 -4.45 -2.45 -16.81
N ASP A 217 -4.23 -2.83 -18.08
CA ASP A 217 -4.78 -2.15 -19.26
C ASP A 217 -6.11 -2.76 -19.71
N CYS A 218 -6.56 -3.84 -19.03
CA CYS A 218 -7.78 -4.52 -19.40
C CYS A 218 -9.04 -3.75 -18.95
N ASP A 219 -9.79 -3.28 -19.94
CA ASP A 219 -11.09 -2.66 -19.72
C ASP A 219 -12.18 -3.73 -19.51
N ILE A 220 -12.49 -4.01 -18.23
CA ILE A 220 -13.52 -5.01 -17.85
C ILE A 220 -14.92 -4.64 -18.38
N GLN A 221 -15.18 -3.39 -18.80
CA GLN A 221 -16.47 -3.07 -19.41
C GLN A 221 -16.58 -3.52 -20.87
N LYS A 222 -15.44 -3.75 -21.52
CA LYS A 222 -15.36 -4.15 -22.93
C LYS A 222 -14.95 -5.60 -23.10
N ASN A 223 -14.14 -6.13 -22.17
CA ASN A 223 -13.52 -7.45 -22.27
C ASN A 223 -13.74 -8.28 -20.99
N LYS A 224 -13.71 -9.60 -21.11
CA LYS A 224 -13.59 -10.51 -19.97
C LYS A 224 -12.15 -10.49 -19.46
N CYS A 225 -11.88 -9.75 -18.39
CA CYS A 225 -10.56 -9.66 -17.79
C CYS A 225 -10.35 -10.75 -16.74
N SER A 226 -9.18 -11.38 -16.73
CA SER A 226 -8.77 -12.29 -15.66
C SER A 226 -8.53 -11.53 -14.36
N ALA A 227 -8.85 -12.16 -13.24
CA ALA A 227 -8.72 -11.58 -11.91
C ALA A 227 -8.06 -12.58 -10.94
N TYR A 228 -7.18 -12.05 -10.10
CA TYR A 228 -6.58 -12.77 -8.98
C TYR A 228 -7.67 -13.21 -8.00
N LYS A 229 -7.66 -14.49 -7.62
CA LYS A 229 -8.56 -15.08 -6.63
C LYS A 229 -8.06 -14.75 -5.22
N VAL A 230 -8.33 -13.53 -4.76
CA VAL A 230 -7.94 -13.06 -3.43
C VAL A 230 -9.13 -12.69 -2.57
N LYS A 231 -9.05 -13.03 -1.28
CA LYS A 231 -10.07 -12.67 -0.29
C LYS A 231 -9.76 -11.31 0.31
N VAL A 232 -10.66 -10.34 0.10
CA VAL A 232 -10.54 -8.99 0.65
C VAL A 232 -11.67 -8.75 1.64
N LYS A 233 -11.35 -8.33 2.87
CA LYS A 233 -12.32 -7.99 3.93
C LYS A 233 -12.23 -6.49 4.25
N ILE A 234 -13.35 -5.82 4.51
CA ILE A 234 -13.37 -4.55 5.23
C ILE A 234 -13.72 -4.87 6.68
N ASP A 235 -12.75 -4.76 7.58
CA ASP A 235 -12.96 -5.07 8.98
C ASP A 235 -12.12 -4.15 9.89
N PRO A 236 -12.67 -3.00 10.34
CA PRO A 236 -11.98 -2.13 11.29
C PRO A 236 -11.74 -2.80 12.65
N LEU A 237 -12.51 -3.83 13.01
CA LEU A 237 -12.34 -4.51 14.30
C LEU A 237 -11.08 -5.36 14.30
N LEU A 238 -10.68 -5.95 13.17
CA LEU A 238 -9.39 -6.63 13.06
C LEU A 238 -8.20 -5.66 13.24
N PHE A 239 -8.29 -4.44 12.70
CA PHE A 239 -7.27 -3.41 12.94
C PHE A 239 -7.15 -3.09 14.42
N ARG A 240 -8.29 -2.94 15.12
CA ARG A 240 -8.32 -2.67 16.57
C ARG A 240 -7.78 -3.86 17.38
N LYS A 241 -8.22 -5.09 17.06
CA LYS A 241 -7.85 -6.31 17.77
C LYS A 241 -6.35 -6.56 17.77
N TYR A 242 -5.68 -6.32 16.64
CA TYR A 242 -4.24 -6.56 16.50
C TYR A 242 -3.40 -5.27 16.56
N GLY A 243 -3.99 -4.15 16.97
CA GLY A 243 -3.26 -2.89 17.18
C GLY A 243 -2.60 -2.30 15.92
N ILE A 244 -3.20 -2.51 14.74
CA ILE A 244 -2.61 -2.08 13.47
C ILE A 244 -2.87 -0.59 13.25
N THR A 245 -1.80 0.21 13.35
CA THR A 245 -1.83 1.67 13.16
C THR A 245 -1.15 2.14 11.88
N ARG A 246 -0.42 1.25 11.21
CA ARG A 246 0.33 1.52 9.96
C ARG A 246 0.27 0.31 9.03
N VAL A 247 0.21 0.59 7.74
CA VAL A 247 0.10 -0.40 6.66
C VAL A 247 1.16 -0.15 5.56
N PRO A 248 1.58 -1.17 4.78
CA PRO A 248 1.15 -2.56 4.89
C PRO A 248 1.64 -3.23 6.18
N ALA A 249 0.87 -4.18 6.68
CA ALA A 249 1.24 -5.00 7.83
C ALA A 249 0.69 -6.41 7.68
N ALA A 250 1.46 -7.42 8.07
CA ALA A 250 1.05 -8.81 8.07
C ALA A 250 0.89 -9.29 9.51
N VAL A 251 -0.22 -9.95 9.80
CA VAL A 251 -0.49 -10.60 11.09
C VAL A 251 -0.69 -12.07 10.87
N TYR A 252 0.02 -12.90 11.63
CA TYR A 252 -0.22 -14.33 11.72
C TYR A 252 -0.82 -14.70 13.07
N VAL A 253 -1.90 -15.49 13.02
CA VAL A 253 -2.62 -15.99 14.19
C VAL A 253 -2.62 -17.52 14.11
N PRO A 254 -1.83 -18.22 14.95
CA PRO A 254 -1.71 -19.67 14.89
C PRO A 254 -2.93 -20.44 15.40
N ASP A 255 -3.73 -19.81 16.25
CA ASP A 255 -4.87 -20.46 16.88
C ASP A 255 -6.03 -19.46 16.99
N VAL A 256 -7.00 -19.60 16.08
CA VAL A 256 -8.29 -18.91 16.13
C VAL A 256 -9.41 -19.92 16.34
N ARG A 257 -10.29 -19.61 17.29
CA ARG A 257 -11.57 -20.30 17.48
C ARG A 257 -12.69 -19.30 17.34
N ILE A 258 -13.43 -19.42 16.24
CA ILE A 258 -14.54 -18.55 15.89
C ILE A 258 -15.82 -19.17 16.49
N MET A 259 -16.59 -18.36 17.21
CA MET A 259 -17.85 -18.77 17.82
C MET A 259 -18.98 -18.65 16.80
N ASP A 260 -19.02 -17.53 16.07
CA ASP A 260 -19.97 -17.28 14.99
C ASP A 260 -19.22 -16.80 13.73
N VAL A 261 -19.34 -17.58 12.66
CA VAL A 261 -18.69 -17.33 11.38
C VAL A 261 -19.28 -16.13 10.63
N THR A 262 -20.49 -15.70 10.99
CA THR A 262 -21.18 -14.56 10.38
C THR A 262 -20.71 -13.22 10.97
N LEU A 263 -20.08 -13.26 12.14
CA LEU A 263 -19.59 -12.08 12.85
C LEU A 263 -18.09 -11.87 12.60
N SER A 264 -17.65 -10.62 12.75
CA SER A 264 -16.24 -10.25 12.61
C SER A 264 -15.35 -11.03 13.60
N GLU A 265 -14.23 -11.57 13.12
CA GLU A 265 -13.18 -12.18 13.96
C GLU A 265 -12.47 -11.13 14.85
N GLY A 266 -12.66 -9.84 14.55
CA GLY A 266 -12.22 -8.71 15.35
C GLY A 266 -13.17 -8.36 16.50
N MET A 267 -14.41 -8.87 16.50
CA MET A 267 -15.40 -8.59 17.53
C MET A 267 -15.04 -9.30 18.84
N GLU A 268 -15.16 -8.57 19.95
CA GLU A 268 -14.92 -9.11 21.28
C GLU A 268 -15.88 -10.27 21.56
N GLY A 269 -15.35 -11.38 22.09
CA GLY A 269 -16.11 -12.60 22.36
C GLY A 269 -16.36 -13.50 21.14
N ASN A 270 -16.28 -13.00 19.90
CA ASN A 270 -16.57 -13.80 18.71
C ASN A 270 -15.40 -14.70 18.27
N ALA A 271 -14.15 -14.25 18.43
CA ALA A 271 -12.99 -15.07 18.11
C ALA A 271 -11.98 -15.09 19.26
N LYS A 272 -11.82 -16.26 19.87
CA LYS A 272 -10.75 -16.52 20.84
C LYS A 272 -9.47 -16.79 20.08
N THR A 273 -8.46 -15.96 20.34
CA THR A 273 -7.14 -16.08 19.73
C THR A 273 -6.11 -16.33 20.82
N GLY A 274 -5.12 -17.19 20.54
CA GLY A 274 -3.91 -17.29 21.35
C GLY A 274 -2.94 -16.15 21.04
N ASP A 275 -1.66 -16.48 20.94
CA ASP A 275 -0.63 -15.55 20.49
C ASP A 275 -0.89 -15.07 19.05
N HIS A 276 -0.34 -13.92 18.70
CA HIS A 276 -0.31 -13.40 17.34
C HIS A 276 1.02 -12.72 17.07
N TYR A 277 1.42 -12.69 15.81
CA TYR A 277 2.70 -12.14 15.37
C TYR A 277 2.44 -11.07 14.32
N VAL A 278 2.99 -9.88 14.53
CA VAL A 278 2.77 -8.71 13.67
C VAL A 278 4.08 -8.31 13.02
N LEU A 279 4.03 -8.07 11.70
CA LEU A 279 5.11 -7.49 10.92
C LEU A 279 4.59 -6.24 10.21
N HIS A 280 5.32 -5.12 10.33
CA HIS A 280 4.98 -3.87 9.64
C HIS A 280 5.97 -3.57 8.53
N GLY A 281 5.50 -2.90 7.48
CA GLY A 281 6.31 -2.43 6.36
C GLY A 281 6.10 -3.26 5.11
N ASP A 282 6.57 -2.71 3.99
CA ASP A 282 6.49 -3.36 2.67
C ASP A 282 7.66 -4.33 2.48
N ALA A 283 7.37 -5.56 2.04
CA ALA A 283 8.34 -6.59 1.74
C ALA A 283 7.70 -7.65 0.82
N SER A 284 8.49 -8.57 0.26
CA SER A 284 7.90 -9.70 -0.47
C SER A 284 7.06 -10.56 0.48
N LEU A 285 5.96 -11.13 -0.02
CA LEU A 285 5.08 -11.96 0.81
C LEU A 285 5.86 -13.16 1.40
N ALA A 286 6.74 -13.78 0.63
CA ALA A 286 7.60 -14.87 1.10
C ALA A 286 8.48 -14.44 2.29
N TYR A 287 9.08 -13.24 2.23
CA TYR A 287 9.88 -12.73 3.35
C TYR A 287 9.04 -12.43 4.59
N MET A 288 7.82 -11.90 4.40
CA MET A 288 6.89 -11.68 5.51
C MET A 288 6.55 -13.00 6.21
N LEU A 289 6.23 -14.03 5.43
CA LEU A 289 5.92 -15.36 5.95
C LEU A 289 7.12 -16.00 6.67
N GLU A 290 8.33 -15.91 6.11
CA GLU A 290 9.56 -16.36 6.78
C GLU A 290 9.80 -15.64 8.11
N THR A 291 9.52 -14.34 8.15
CA THR A 291 9.69 -13.54 9.37
C THR A 291 8.66 -13.91 10.44
N LEU A 292 7.42 -14.19 10.05
CA LEU A 292 6.35 -14.64 10.96
C LEU A 292 6.52 -16.10 11.40
N ARG A 293 7.14 -16.94 10.57
CA ARG A 293 7.44 -18.36 10.82
C ARG A 293 8.45 -18.56 11.96
N ARG A 294 9.44 -17.67 12.06
CA ARG A 294 10.53 -17.76 13.05
C ARG A 294 10.02 -17.72 14.50
N PRO A 295 9.28 -16.69 14.94
CA PRO A 295 8.79 -16.63 16.31
C PRO A 295 7.62 -17.57 16.56
N SER A 296 6.82 -17.90 15.55
CA SER A 296 5.65 -18.77 15.72
C SER A 296 5.97 -20.27 15.81
N GLY A 297 7.08 -20.72 15.22
CA GLY A 297 7.43 -22.14 15.19
C GLY A 297 6.53 -23.02 14.29
N ARG A 298 5.56 -22.44 13.57
CA ARG A 298 4.49 -23.17 12.88
C ARG A 298 4.89 -23.64 11.49
N ARG A 299 5.08 -24.95 11.33
CA ARG A 299 5.49 -25.59 10.05
C ARG A 299 4.50 -25.42 8.91
N SER A 300 3.24 -25.13 9.20
CA SER A 300 2.20 -24.84 8.19
C SER A 300 2.59 -23.68 7.27
N ILE A 301 3.31 -22.66 7.78
CA ILE A 301 3.78 -21.53 6.98
C ILE A 301 4.88 -21.96 5.98
N ASP A 302 5.64 -23.01 6.29
CA ASP A 302 6.71 -23.49 5.40
C ASP A 302 6.12 -23.91 4.04
N LEU A 303 4.92 -24.49 4.02
CA LEU A 303 4.21 -24.87 2.80
C LEU A 303 3.84 -23.66 1.92
N LEU A 304 3.41 -22.56 2.54
CA LEU A 304 3.11 -21.32 1.84
C LEU A 304 4.38 -20.68 1.26
N ILE A 305 5.47 -20.70 2.03
CA ILE A 305 6.77 -20.18 1.59
C ILE A 305 7.26 -20.95 0.35
N GLU A 306 7.16 -22.28 0.37
CA GLU A 306 7.55 -23.12 -0.77
C GLU A 306 6.67 -22.88 -2.01
N ALA A 307 5.36 -22.69 -1.84
CA ALA A 307 4.46 -22.34 -2.93
C ALA A 307 4.86 -21.02 -3.63
N LEU A 308 5.31 -20.03 -2.85
CA LEU A 308 5.80 -18.76 -3.41
C LEU A 308 7.16 -18.90 -4.08
N LYS A 309 8.08 -19.70 -3.52
CA LYS A 309 9.43 -19.93 -4.07
C LYS A 309 9.40 -20.76 -5.36
N GLY A 310 8.55 -21.79 -5.43
CA GLY A 310 8.39 -22.64 -6.61
C GLY A 310 7.93 -21.87 -7.85
N GLY A 311 7.20 -20.77 -7.67
CA GLY A 311 6.80 -19.87 -8.76
C GLY A 311 7.96 -19.04 -9.35
N ILE A 312 8.96 -18.69 -8.54
CA ILE A 312 10.13 -17.92 -9.01
C ILE A 312 10.96 -18.74 -10.01
N TYR A 313 11.13 -20.04 -9.76
CA TYR A 313 11.89 -20.92 -10.66
C TYR A 313 11.13 -21.29 -11.95
N HIS A 314 9.79 -21.31 -11.93
CA HIS A 314 9.00 -21.62 -13.13
C HIS A 314 8.78 -20.43 -14.07
N GLU A 315 8.80 -19.19 -13.59
CA GLU A 315 8.67 -18.00 -14.46
C GLU A 315 9.95 -17.61 -15.19
N VAL A 316 11.12 -17.91 -14.62
CA VAL A 316 12.42 -17.69 -15.29
C VAL A 316 12.60 -18.61 -16.50
N ASN A 317 12.04 -19.82 -16.45
CA ASN A 317 12.18 -20.83 -17.51
C ASN A 317 11.09 -20.74 -18.60
N LYS A 318 10.28 -19.68 -18.59
CA LYS A 318 9.21 -19.40 -19.57
C LYS A 318 9.46 -18.16 -20.44
N ARG A 319 10.63 -17.51 -20.32
CA ARG A 319 11.07 -16.46 -21.26
C ARG A 319 12.01 -17.02 -22.31
#